data_AF-A0A935GSA9-F1
#
_entry.id   AF-A0A935GSA9-F1
#
_cell.length_a   1.000
_cell.length_b   1.000
_cell.length_c   1.000
_cell.angle_alpha   90.00
_cell.angle_beta   90.00
_cell.angle_gamma   90.00
#
_symmetry.space_group_name_H-M   'P 1'
#
loop_
_entity.id
_entity.type
_entity.pdbx_description
1 polymer ?
#
loop_
_entity_poly.entity_id
_entity_poly.type
_entity_poly.pdbx_seq_one_letter_code
_entity_poly.pdbx_strand_id
1 'polypeptide(L)'
;MKPSCFTLQRIIPSVALAMVFSGPVLAEEYFEHYGLSPASPSVDIGVQPLAYPDGVLASVLRRDGILINALAELKQPLKTHAFKRGGDMLALLADHRLESATLGDMPTIRAASTGDIWIIGLVEQSRAAIVAQGVTSVDGLVGKRIGYVEASTSHHTLLQGLAAAGIGENQIKLVSLPMNEMPDALARGDIDAFSGWEPAVSNALSSSEKHRIVFTGMSMSCFVIERDFARRSPQAALHLVAGLLRAVEWMRRSQRNVEKAVRWAMADTEAFSGKAETLAPAAIVAITRRNLLDIASAPIIAHSPTAPALKAEFEFLRKLGKLPANAKWESIATAFTYNGVAQVMGESRKFQINTFDYPQ
;
A
#
# COMPACT_ATOMS: atom_id res chain seq x y z
N MET A 1 -68.06 -28.44 59.59
CA MET A 1 -67.42 -27.10 59.64
C MET A 1 -67.29 -26.58 58.22
N LYS A 2 -67.70 -25.33 57.99
CA LYS A 2 -67.94 -24.69 56.67
C LYS A 2 -66.66 -24.52 55.83
N PRO A 3 -66.73 -24.53 54.48
CA PRO A 3 -65.63 -24.17 53.61
C PRO A 3 -65.59 -22.65 53.39
N SER A 4 -64.39 -22.06 53.34
CA SER A 4 -64.17 -20.63 53.12
C SER A 4 -63.46 -20.36 51.79
N CYS A 5 -64.07 -19.45 51.04
CA CYS A 5 -63.67 -18.70 49.86
C CYS A 5 -62.20 -18.74 49.40
N PHE A 6 -62.06 -19.01 48.09
CA PHE A 6 -60.94 -18.63 47.25
C PHE A 6 -60.89 -17.10 47.03
N THR A 7 -59.69 -16.52 47.16
CA THR A 7 -59.35 -15.21 46.58
C THR A 7 -58.05 -15.38 45.79
N LEU A 8 -58.11 -15.06 44.49
CA LEU A 8 -56.97 -15.06 43.57
C LEU A 8 -55.92 -14.02 43.98
N GLN A 9 -54.66 -14.44 44.08
CA GLN A 9 -53.51 -13.54 44.02
C GLN A 9 -52.58 -13.98 42.88
N ARG A 10 -52.38 -13.07 41.92
CA ARG A 10 -51.59 -13.23 40.69
C ARG A 10 -50.15 -13.64 41.00
N ILE A 11 -49.69 -14.74 40.44
CA ILE A 11 -48.27 -15.07 40.29
C ILE A 11 -47.90 -14.71 38.84
N ILE A 12 -47.04 -13.70 38.66
CA ILE A 12 -46.44 -13.36 37.38
C ILE A 12 -45.23 -14.29 37.20
N PRO A 13 -45.17 -15.17 36.18
CA PRO A 13 -43.94 -15.88 35.89
C PRO A 13 -42.97 -14.92 35.19
N SER A 14 -41.80 -14.72 35.79
CA SER A 14 -40.69 -13.97 35.23
C SER A 14 -40.29 -14.55 33.87
N VAL A 15 -40.44 -13.77 32.81
CA VAL A 15 -39.88 -14.09 31.49
C VAL A 15 -38.37 -13.93 31.60
N ALA A 16 -37.65 -15.05 31.55
CA ALA A 16 -36.21 -15.05 31.38
C ALA A 16 -35.89 -14.46 30.00
N LEU A 17 -35.41 -13.21 30.00
CA LEU A 17 -34.88 -12.57 28.81
C LEU A 17 -33.59 -13.30 28.44
N ALA A 18 -33.67 -14.19 27.44
CA ALA A 18 -32.50 -14.78 26.84
C ALA A 18 -31.68 -13.65 26.20
N MET A 19 -30.60 -13.25 26.85
CA MET A 19 -29.57 -12.42 26.23
C MET A 19 -29.00 -13.22 25.07
N VAL A 20 -29.43 -12.90 23.86
CA VAL A 20 -28.71 -13.26 22.65
C VAL A 20 -27.37 -12.54 22.77
N PHE A 21 -26.33 -13.30 23.10
CA PHE A 21 -24.95 -12.84 22.94
C PHE A 21 -24.76 -12.58 21.45
N SER A 22 -24.91 -11.31 21.06
CA SER A 22 -24.32 -10.81 19.83
C SER A 22 -22.83 -11.07 19.94
N GLY A 23 -22.34 -12.07 19.19
CA GLY A 23 -20.92 -12.25 18.96
C GLY A 23 -20.29 -10.95 18.46
N PRO A 24 -18.95 -10.82 18.51
CA PRO A 24 -18.29 -9.63 18.02
C PRO A 24 -18.72 -9.41 16.57
N VAL A 25 -19.43 -8.32 16.31
CA VAL A 25 -19.57 -7.78 14.96
C VAL A 25 -18.14 -7.58 14.49
N LEU A 26 -17.67 -8.42 13.56
CA LEU A 26 -16.41 -8.16 12.88
C LEU A 26 -16.56 -6.75 12.31
N ALA A 27 -15.74 -5.82 12.79
CA ALA A 27 -15.74 -4.46 12.29
C ALA A 27 -15.61 -4.56 10.76
N GLU A 28 -16.61 -4.05 10.05
CA GLU A 28 -16.61 -4.03 8.59
C GLU A 28 -15.30 -3.37 8.13
N GLU A 29 -14.58 -4.03 7.23
CA GLU A 29 -13.31 -3.50 6.75
C GLU A 29 -13.57 -2.13 6.13
N TYR A 30 -12.71 -1.15 6.45
CA TYR A 30 -13.01 0.25 6.15
C TYR A 30 -13.23 0.52 4.65
N PHE A 31 -12.82 -0.38 3.75
CA PHE A 31 -12.93 -0.25 2.30
C PHE A 31 -14.15 -0.95 1.69
N GLU A 32 -14.99 -1.65 2.47
CA GLU A 32 -16.19 -2.30 1.92
C GLU A 32 -17.20 -1.29 1.35
N HIS A 33 -17.24 -0.06 1.88
CA HIS A 33 -18.06 1.03 1.34
C HIS A 33 -17.73 1.44 -0.10
N TYR A 34 -16.59 1.00 -0.66
CA TYR A 34 -16.26 1.23 -2.07
C TYR A 34 -17.16 0.43 -3.02
N GLY A 35 -17.83 -0.62 -2.54
CA GLY A 35 -18.72 -1.43 -3.38
C GLY A 35 -17.98 -2.17 -4.51
N LEU A 36 -16.70 -2.49 -4.29
CA LEU A 36 -15.87 -3.18 -5.27
C LEU A 36 -16.43 -4.58 -5.52
N SER A 37 -16.61 -4.93 -6.79
CA SER A 37 -17.18 -6.21 -7.21
C SER A 37 -16.40 -6.78 -8.39
N PRO A 38 -16.33 -8.12 -8.51
CA PRO A 38 -15.72 -8.74 -9.67
C PRO A 38 -16.41 -8.33 -10.97
N ALA A 39 -15.65 -8.23 -12.05
CA ALA A 39 -16.16 -7.86 -13.38
C ALA A 39 -16.84 -6.48 -13.44
N SER A 40 -16.42 -5.55 -12.60
CA SER A 40 -16.75 -4.12 -12.72
C SER A 40 -16.57 -3.65 -14.17
N PRO A 41 -17.47 -2.81 -14.71
CA PRO A 41 -17.24 -2.16 -15.99
C PRO A 41 -16.12 -1.12 -15.88
N SER A 42 -15.87 -0.58 -14.68
CA SER A 42 -14.80 0.38 -14.42
C SER A 42 -13.43 -0.28 -14.41
N VAL A 43 -12.39 0.55 -14.58
CA VAL A 43 -11.02 0.17 -14.22
C VAL A 43 -10.79 0.70 -12.81
N ASP A 44 -10.99 -0.16 -11.82
CA ASP A 44 -10.85 0.14 -10.39
C ASP A 44 -9.40 -0.10 -9.96
N ILE A 45 -8.71 0.99 -9.60
CA ILE A 45 -7.30 0.95 -9.17
C ILE A 45 -7.16 1.30 -7.69
N GLY A 46 -6.35 0.54 -6.98
CA GLY A 46 -6.00 0.80 -5.59
C GLY A 46 -4.80 1.74 -5.47
N VAL A 47 -4.94 2.78 -4.66
CA VAL A 47 -3.90 3.81 -4.44
C VAL A 47 -3.60 4.00 -2.95
N GLN A 48 -2.40 4.47 -2.61
CA GLN A 48 -1.97 4.69 -1.22
C GLN A 48 -1.60 6.18 -1.01
N PRO A 49 -2.56 7.07 -0.71
CA PRO A 49 -2.28 8.50 -0.54
C PRO A 49 -1.28 8.79 0.60
N LEU A 50 -1.25 7.95 1.63
CA LEU A 50 -0.45 8.13 2.85
C LEU A 50 1.03 7.74 2.71
N ALA A 51 1.49 7.37 1.51
CA ALA A 51 2.85 6.95 1.23
C ALA A 51 3.45 7.84 0.14
N TYR A 52 4.65 8.38 0.34
CA TYR A 52 5.34 9.14 -0.71
C TYR A 52 6.57 8.40 -1.22
N PRO A 53 6.75 8.31 -2.55
CA PRO A 53 6.04 9.06 -3.61
C PRO A 53 4.80 8.38 -4.21
N ASP A 54 4.39 7.20 -3.75
CA ASP A 54 3.23 6.46 -4.31
C ASP A 54 1.95 7.31 -4.40
N GLY A 55 1.64 8.07 -3.35
CA GLY A 55 0.52 9.00 -3.30
C GLY A 55 0.67 10.13 -4.31
N VAL A 56 1.89 10.64 -4.54
CA VAL A 56 2.16 11.66 -5.56
C VAL A 56 1.90 11.10 -6.95
N LEU A 57 2.41 9.90 -7.23
CA LEU A 57 2.17 9.23 -8.50
C LEU A 57 0.67 8.97 -8.74
N ALA A 58 -0.03 8.45 -7.73
CA ALA A 58 -1.47 8.20 -7.78
C ALA A 58 -2.27 9.49 -8.04
N SER A 59 -1.89 10.59 -7.40
CA SER A 59 -2.55 11.89 -7.57
C SER A 59 -2.39 12.45 -8.98
N VAL A 60 -1.27 12.17 -9.66
CA VAL A 60 -1.07 12.52 -11.07
C VAL A 60 -1.88 11.58 -11.97
N LEU A 61 -1.75 10.27 -11.78
CA LEU A 61 -2.42 9.25 -12.61
C LEU A 61 -3.94 9.45 -12.64
N ARG A 62 -4.57 9.72 -11.49
CA ARG A 62 -6.02 9.94 -11.40
C ARG A 62 -6.51 11.25 -12.02
N ARG A 63 -5.60 12.13 -12.42
CA ARG A 63 -5.85 13.44 -13.04
C ARG A 63 -5.38 13.49 -14.50
N ASP A 64 -4.90 12.38 -15.05
CA ASP A 64 -4.47 12.27 -16.43
C ASP A 64 -5.69 12.26 -17.37
N GLY A 65 -5.98 13.40 -18.00
CA GLY A 65 -7.11 13.57 -18.91
C GLY A 65 -7.05 12.63 -20.12
N ILE A 66 -5.85 12.30 -20.61
CA ILE A 66 -5.66 11.36 -21.72
C ILE A 66 -6.07 9.94 -21.28
N LEU A 67 -5.63 9.51 -20.10
CA LEU A 67 -6.01 8.21 -19.54
C LEU A 67 -7.53 8.13 -19.29
N ILE A 68 -8.09 9.15 -18.63
CA ILE A 68 -9.51 9.20 -18.29
C ILE A 68 -10.38 9.11 -19.55
N ASN A 69 -10.06 9.91 -20.57
CA ASN A 69 -10.82 9.93 -21.82
C ASN A 69 -10.69 8.61 -22.59
N ALA A 70 -9.47 8.07 -22.72
CA ALA A 70 -9.26 6.80 -23.41
C ALA A 70 -10.03 5.64 -22.76
N LEU A 71 -10.03 5.58 -21.42
CA LEU A 71 -10.78 4.59 -20.67
C LEU A 71 -12.31 4.78 -20.76
N ALA A 72 -12.78 6.03 -20.78
CA ALA A 72 -14.19 6.33 -21.00
C ALA A 72 -14.68 5.94 -22.41
N GLU A 73 -13.87 6.16 -23.45
CA GLU A 73 -14.16 5.75 -24.83
C GLU A 73 -14.28 4.22 -24.97
N LEU A 74 -13.48 3.48 -24.19
CA LEU A 74 -13.59 2.02 -24.07
C LEU A 74 -14.80 1.56 -23.25
N LYS A 75 -15.59 2.49 -22.69
CA LYS A 75 -16.68 2.24 -21.74
C LYS A 75 -16.19 1.59 -20.44
N GLN A 76 -14.94 1.86 -20.07
CA GLN A 76 -14.28 1.33 -18.88
C GLN A 76 -13.71 2.45 -18.01
N PRO A 77 -14.54 3.33 -17.43
CA PRO A 77 -14.06 4.54 -16.77
C PRO A 77 -13.13 4.24 -15.59
N LEU A 78 -12.10 5.08 -15.43
CA LEU A 78 -11.14 4.99 -14.33
C LEU A 78 -11.81 5.32 -12.99
N LYS A 79 -11.57 4.49 -11.99
CA LYS A 79 -11.90 4.77 -10.58
C LYS A 79 -10.70 4.47 -9.70
N THR A 80 -10.47 5.33 -8.71
CA THR A 80 -9.34 5.21 -7.78
C THR A 80 -9.84 5.06 -6.36
N HIS A 81 -9.34 4.07 -5.64
CA HIS A 81 -9.77 3.72 -4.29
C HIS A 81 -8.59 3.81 -3.33
N ALA A 82 -8.75 4.55 -2.24
CA ALA A 82 -7.65 4.83 -1.31
C ALA A 82 -7.50 3.71 -0.27
N PHE A 83 -6.28 3.23 -0.07
CA PHE A 83 -5.97 2.20 0.91
C PHE A 83 -4.91 2.66 1.92
N LYS A 84 -5.01 2.15 3.15
CA LYS A 84 -4.07 2.46 4.24
C LYS A 84 -2.76 1.70 4.09
N ARG A 85 -2.79 0.51 3.46
CA ARG A 85 -1.61 -0.34 3.22
C ARG A 85 -1.82 -1.27 2.04
N GLY A 86 -0.72 -1.69 1.41
CA GLY A 86 -0.74 -2.66 0.31
C GLY A 86 -1.42 -4.00 0.65
N GLY A 87 -1.33 -4.44 1.91
CA GLY A 87 -1.95 -5.68 2.37
C GLY A 87 -3.47 -5.72 2.19
N ASP A 88 -4.15 -4.57 2.28
CA ASP A 88 -5.60 -4.46 2.18
C ASP A 88 -6.10 -4.71 0.73
N MET A 89 -5.22 -4.55 -0.26
CA MET A 89 -5.57 -4.74 -1.67
C MET A 89 -5.36 -6.18 -2.16
N LEU A 90 -4.71 -7.05 -1.36
CA LEU A 90 -4.31 -8.39 -1.82
C LEU A 90 -5.50 -9.29 -2.14
N ALA A 91 -6.50 -9.35 -1.26
CA ALA A 91 -7.70 -10.14 -1.49
C ALA A 91 -8.52 -9.57 -2.66
N LEU A 92 -8.58 -8.24 -2.77
CA LEU A 92 -9.31 -7.57 -3.84
C LEU A 92 -8.70 -7.83 -5.22
N LEU A 93 -7.37 -7.90 -5.33
CA LEU A 93 -6.69 -8.31 -6.56
C LEU A 93 -6.95 -9.79 -6.87
N ALA A 94 -6.84 -10.67 -5.87
CA ALA A 94 -7.04 -12.11 -6.04
C ALA A 94 -8.48 -12.48 -6.42
N ASP A 95 -9.47 -11.73 -5.90
CA ASP A 95 -10.90 -11.93 -6.19
C ASP A 95 -11.37 -11.11 -7.41
N HIS A 96 -10.46 -10.51 -8.18
CA HIS A 96 -10.75 -9.70 -9.37
C HIS A 96 -11.66 -8.47 -9.11
N ARG A 97 -11.63 -7.94 -7.88
CA ARG A 97 -12.35 -6.72 -7.44
C ARG A 97 -11.54 -5.44 -7.70
N LEU A 98 -10.24 -5.55 -7.99
CA LEU A 98 -9.37 -4.46 -8.44
C LEU A 98 -8.59 -4.89 -9.68
N GLU A 99 -8.48 -4.00 -10.67
CA GLU A 99 -7.72 -4.22 -11.89
C GLU A 99 -6.23 -3.91 -11.73
N SER A 100 -5.87 -3.03 -10.80
CA SER A 100 -4.49 -2.59 -10.59
C SER A 100 -4.27 -2.01 -9.20
N ALA A 101 -3.02 -2.02 -8.74
CA ALA A 101 -2.62 -1.39 -7.48
C ALA A 101 -1.14 -0.97 -7.51
N THR A 102 -0.76 -0.06 -6.62
CA THR A 102 0.64 0.11 -6.22
C THR A 102 0.89 -0.64 -4.92
N LEU A 103 1.87 -1.55 -4.92
CA LEU A 103 2.18 -2.44 -3.80
C LEU A 103 3.64 -2.30 -3.39
N GLY A 104 3.90 -2.21 -2.08
CA GLY A 104 5.25 -2.29 -1.51
C GLY A 104 5.83 -3.72 -1.59
N ASP A 105 7.00 -3.93 -1.00
CA ASP A 105 7.81 -5.15 -1.11
C ASP A 105 7.01 -6.44 -0.79
N MET A 106 6.65 -6.63 0.48
CA MET A 106 5.96 -7.83 0.95
C MET A 106 4.59 -8.01 0.28
N PRO A 107 3.73 -6.98 0.13
CA PRO A 107 2.50 -7.09 -0.64
C PRO A 107 2.73 -7.54 -2.09
N THR A 108 3.73 -7.00 -2.78
CA THR A 108 4.06 -7.40 -4.17
C THR A 108 4.46 -8.87 -4.24
N ILE A 109 5.35 -9.32 -3.36
CA ILE A 109 5.78 -10.72 -3.30
C ILE A 109 4.60 -11.63 -3.01
N ARG A 110 3.71 -11.24 -2.09
CA ARG A 110 2.51 -12.01 -1.75
C ARG A 110 1.51 -12.09 -2.91
N ALA A 111 1.20 -10.97 -3.55
CA ALA A 111 0.33 -10.93 -4.72
C ALA A 111 0.90 -11.76 -5.88
N ALA A 112 2.19 -11.58 -6.20
CA ALA A 112 2.84 -12.33 -7.27
C ALA A 112 2.95 -13.83 -6.96
N SER A 113 2.94 -14.23 -5.69
CA SER A 113 2.95 -15.64 -5.28
C SER A 113 1.65 -16.37 -5.59
N THR A 114 0.51 -15.68 -5.71
CA THR A 114 -0.76 -16.32 -6.14
C THR A 114 -0.76 -16.61 -7.63
N GLY A 115 -0.01 -15.82 -8.41
CA GLY A 115 0.12 -15.97 -9.86
C GLY A 115 -0.87 -15.12 -10.67
N ASP A 116 -1.60 -14.21 -10.01
CA ASP A 116 -2.74 -13.48 -10.61
C ASP A 116 -2.40 -12.04 -11.02
N ILE A 117 -1.14 -11.60 -10.83
CA ILE A 117 -0.71 -10.25 -11.23
C ILE A 117 0.45 -10.27 -12.23
N TRP A 118 0.51 -9.20 -13.03
CA TRP A 118 1.68 -8.72 -13.74
C TRP A 118 2.32 -7.58 -12.96
N ILE A 119 3.64 -7.58 -12.86
CA ILE A 119 4.42 -6.45 -12.35
C ILE A 119 4.85 -5.62 -13.54
N ILE A 120 4.28 -4.42 -13.68
CA ILE A 120 4.49 -3.55 -14.83
C ILE A 120 5.84 -2.85 -14.73
N GLY A 121 6.15 -2.39 -13.52
CA GLY A 121 7.43 -1.78 -13.24
C GLY A 121 7.56 -1.31 -11.81
N LEU A 122 8.81 -1.09 -11.44
CA LEU A 122 9.16 -0.47 -10.18
C LEU A 122 8.87 1.03 -10.27
N VAL A 123 7.99 1.51 -9.40
CA VAL A 123 7.54 2.91 -9.35
C VAL A 123 8.11 3.68 -8.15
N GLU A 124 8.78 2.97 -7.24
CA GLU A 124 9.54 3.57 -6.16
C GLU A 124 10.76 2.71 -5.85
N GLN A 125 11.93 3.33 -5.66
CA GLN A 125 13.04 2.73 -4.94
C GLN A 125 13.40 3.64 -3.77
N SER A 126 13.26 3.14 -2.56
CA SER A 126 13.45 3.94 -1.35
C SER A 126 14.15 3.17 -0.24
N ARG A 127 14.20 3.80 0.93
CA ARG A 127 14.65 3.15 2.17
C ARG A 127 13.51 3.23 3.17
N ALA A 128 13.03 2.07 3.59
CA ALA A 128 12.25 1.96 4.80
C ALA A 128 13.20 1.86 6.00
N ALA A 129 12.74 2.29 7.17
CA ALA A 129 13.58 2.43 8.35
C ALA A 129 12.92 1.82 9.59
N ILE A 130 13.75 1.53 10.59
CA ILE A 130 13.32 1.38 11.98
C ILE A 130 13.75 2.65 12.72
N VAL A 131 12.79 3.42 13.20
CA VAL A 131 13.00 4.63 14.00
C VAL A 131 12.73 4.28 15.46
N ALA A 132 13.69 4.58 16.34
CA ALA A 132 13.60 4.28 17.76
C ALA A 132 13.79 5.54 18.62
N GLN A 133 13.25 5.49 19.83
CA GLN A 133 13.49 6.47 20.87
C GLN A 133 14.29 5.80 22.01
N GLY A 134 15.39 6.43 22.42
CA GLY A 134 16.19 5.94 23.56
C GLY A 134 17.04 4.68 23.30
N VAL A 135 17.04 4.16 22.08
CA VAL A 135 17.86 3.01 21.63
C VAL A 135 18.65 3.39 20.38
N THR A 136 19.85 2.83 20.21
CA THR A 136 20.81 3.22 19.15
C THR A 136 21.14 2.14 18.14
N SER A 137 20.71 0.90 18.36
CA SER A 137 20.89 -0.23 17.45
C SER A 137 19.70 -1.19 17.53
N VAL A 138 19.62 -2.12 16.58
CA VAL A 138 18.57 -3.15 16.56
C VAL A 138 18.63 -4.04 17.81
N ASP A 139 19.82 -4.33 18.35
CA ASP A 139 20.00 -5.16 19.56
C ASP A 139 19.23 -4.60 20.77
N GLY A 140 19.17 -3.28 20.90
CA GLY A 140 18.45 -2.63 22.01
C GLY A 140 16.92 -2.71 21.89
N LEU A 141 16.38 -3.31 20.81
CA LEU A 141 14.95 -3.52 20.63
C LEU A 141 14.42 -4.74 21.40
N VAL A 142 15.28 -5.62 21.94
CA VAL A 142 14.85 -6.79 22.72
C VAL A 142 13.97 -6.34 23.90
N GLY A 143 12.78 -6.94 24.01
CA GLY A 143 11.76 -6.65 25.03
C GLY A 143 10.96 -5.36 24.81
N LYS A 144 11.28 -4.57 23.78
CA LYS A 144 10.64 -3.29 23.46
C LYS A 144 9.37 -3.45 22.64
N ARG A 145 8.51 -2.43 22.68
CA ARG A 145 7.27 -2.31 21.89
C ARG A 145 7.60 -1.70 20.54
N ILE A 146 7.38 -2.45 19.47
CA ILE A 146 7.72 -2.04 18.11
C ILE A 146 6.44 -1.89 17.29
N GLY A 147 6.14 -0.65 16.91
CA GLY A 147 5.08 -0.32 15.97
C GLY A 147 5.39 -0.86 14.58
N TYR A 148 4.42 -1.53 13.96
CA TYR A 148 4.56 -1.98 12.58
C TYR A 148 3.20 -2.08 11.89
N VAL A 149 3.21 -2.06 10.56
CA VAL A 149 2.03 -2.36 9.76
C VAL A 149 2.14 -3.81 9.30
N GLU A 150 1.24 -4.67 9.77
CA GLU A 150 1.24 -6.08 9.39
C GLU A 150 1.16 -6.27 7.88
N ALA A 151 1.83 -7.32 7.38
CA ALA A 151 1.83 -7.72 5.98
C ALA A 151 2.28 -6.65 4.97
N SER A 152 3.13 -5.70 5.37
CA SER A 152 3.53 -4.55 4.56
C SER A 152 5.06 -4.39 4.45
N THR A 153 5.51 -3.34 3.73
CA THR A 153 6.91 -2.88 3.76
C THR A 153 7.44 -2.64 5.17
N SER A 154 6.63 -2.08 6.08
CA SER A 154 6.99 -1.90 7.49
C SER A 154 7.30 -3.23 8.17
N HIS A 155 6.46 -4.24 7.96
CA HIS A 155 6.73 -5.59 8.49
C HIS A 155 7.99 -6.18 7.86
N HIS A 156 8.18 -6.03 6.55
CA HIS A 156 9.35 -6.53 5.85
C HIS A 156 10.66 -5.95 6.40
N THR A 157 10.74 -4.63 6.52
CA THR A 157 11.92 -3.93 7.02
C THR A 157 12.22 -4.26 8.48
N LEU A 158 11.17 -4.43 9.31
CA LEU A 158 11.35 -4.90 10.67
C LEU A 158 12.00 -6.29 10.69
N LEU A 159 11.47 -7.24 9.91
CA LEU A 159 12.03 -8.59 9.82
C LEU A 159 13.47 -8.58 9.32
N GLN A 160 13.80 -7.76 8.32
CA GLN A 160 15.18 -7.60 7.83
C GLN A 160 16.12 -7.09 8.92
N GLY A 161 15.71 -6.06 9.67
CA GLY A 161 16.49 -5.52 10.78
C GLY A 161 16.74 -6.56 11.86
N LEU A 162 15.67 -7.24 12.32
CA LEU A 162 15.77 -8.28 13.33
C LEU A 162 16.67 -9.44 12.87
N ALA A 163 16.51 -9.90 11.63
CA ALA A 163 17.34 -10.97 11.07
C ALA A 163 18.82 -10.59 10.98
N ALA A 164 19.13 -9.34 10.61
CA ALA A 164 20.50 -8.83 10.57
C ALA A 164 21.17 -8.80 11.96
N ALA A 165 20.38 -8.66 13.03
CA ALA A 165 20.85 -8.71 14.41
C ALA A 165 20.72 -10.09 15.07
N GLY A 166 20.22 -11.11 14.35
CA GLY A 166 19.98 -12.44 14.92
C GLY A 166 18.87 -12.49 15.98
N ILE A 167 17.93 -11.54 15.94
CA ILE A 167 16.81 -11.42 16.89
C ILE A 167 15.56 -12.05 16.30
N GLY A 168 14.85 -12.85 17.09
CA GLY A 168 13.52 -13.38 16.74
C GLY A 168 12.39 -12.41 17.07
N GLU A 169 11.28 -12.47 16.33
CA GLU A 169 10.09 -11.67 16.62
C GLU A 169 9.52 -11.92 18.04
N ASN A 170 9.71 -13.13 18.56
CA ASN A 170 9.31 -13.51 19.92
C ASN A 170 10.14 -12.81 21.03
N GLN A 171 11.24 -12.15 20.67
CA GLN A 171 12.06 -11.38 21.61
C GLN A 171 11.66 -9.91 21.68
N ILE A 172 10.67 -9.47 20.91
CA ILE A 172 10.13 -8.11 20.92
C ILE A 172 8.61 -8.14 21.17
N LYS A 173 8.01 -6.97 21.42
CA LYS A 173 6.56 -6.82 21.53
C LYS A 173 6.03 -6.10 20.30
N LEU A 174 5.47 -6.84 19.35
CA LEU A 174 4.88 -6.25 18.15
C LEU A 174 3.58 -5.51 18.47
N VAL A 175 3.45 -4.28 17.98
CA VAL A 175 2.25 -3.44 18.12
C VAL A 175 1.78 -3.05 16.73
N SER A 176 0.66 -3.64 16.27
CA SER A 176 0.08 -3.27 14.98
C SER A 176 -0.57 -1.90 15.07
N LEU A 177 -0.07 -0.93 14.29
CA LEU A 177 -0.60 0.44 14.26
C LEU A 177 -0.72 0.93 12.81
N PRO A 178 -1.67 1.84 12.51
CA PRO A 178 -1.66 2.58 11.25
C PRO A 178 -0.36 3.39 11.10
N MET A 179 0.20 3.42 9.88
CA MET A 179 1.48 4.10 9.62
C MET A 179 1.47 5.57 10.03
N ASN A 180 0.36 6.27 9.76
CA ASN A 180 0.18 7.68 10.05
C ASN A 180 0.02 8.00 11.55
N GLU A 181 -0.11 6.99 12.42
CA GLU A 181 -0.20 7.18 13.87
C GLU A 181 1.13 6.91 14.60
N MET A 182 2.07 6.21 13.95
CA MET A 182 3.31 5.78 14.58
C MET A 182 4.23 6.93 15.04
N PRO A 183 4.38 8.06 14.31
CA PRO A 183 5.20 9.17 14.77
C PRO A 183 4.72 9.74 16.11
N ASP A 184 3.40 9.93 16.26
CA ASP A 184 2.82 10.43 17.50
C ASP A 184 2.88 9.39 18.62
N ALA A 185 2.64 8.12 18.31
CA ALA A 185 2.76 7.02 19.28
C ALA A 185 4.20 6.88 19.82
N LEU A 186 5.21 7.06 18.96
CA LEU A 186 6.61 7.10 19.38
C LEU A 186 6.89 8.31 20.26
N ALA A 187 6.42 9.50 19.88
CA ALA A 187 6.63 10.73 20.64
C ALA A 187 6.00 10.67 22.04
N ARG A 188 4.83 10.03 22.19
CA ARG A 188 4.15 9.80 23.48
C ARG A 188 4.77 8.67 24.32
N GLY A 189 5.64 7.84 23.72
CA GLY A 189 6.18 6.66 24.38
C GLY A 189 5.18 5.50 24.49
N ASP A 190 4.16 5.46 23.63
CA ASP A 190 3.22 4.32 23.51
C ASP A 190 3.91 3.11 22.85
N ILE A 191 4.91 3.39 22.01
CA ILE A 191 5.85 2.44 21.42
C ILE A 191 7.28 2.95 21.62
N ASP A 192 8.25 2.06 21.62
CA ASP A 192 9.67 2.40 21.83
C ASP A 192 10.43 2.56 20.50
N ALA A 193 9.90 1.94 19.44
CA ALA A 193 10.34 2.12 18.06
C ALA A 193 9.17 1.82 17.10
N PHE A 194 9.32 2.20 15.84
CA PHE A 194 8.47 1.68 14.76
C PHE A 194 9.29 1.39 13.51
N SER A 195 8.80 0.48 12.68
CA SER A 195 9.29 0.32 11.31
C SER A 195 8.33 0.95 10.32
N GLY A 196 8.84 1.64 9.30
CA GLY A 196 7.96 2.31 8.33
C GLY A 196 8.66 2.97 7.15
N TRP A 197 7.86 3.69 6.38
CA TRP A 197 8.22 4.39 5.14
C TRP A 197 7.93 5.89 5.24
N GLU A 198 8.24 6.64 4.19
CA GLU A 198 7.99 8.09 4.12
C GLU A 198 6.49 8.39 3.88
N PRO A 199 5.90 9.41 4.52
CA PRO A 199 6.55 10.48 5.29
C PRO A 199 6.71 10.19 6.79
N ALA A 200 6.21 9.06 7.31
CA ALA A 200 6.18 8.79 8.75
C ALA A 200 7.59 8.81 9.38
N VAL A 201 8.60 8.29 8.66
CA VAL A 201 10.00 8.34 9.09
C VAL A 201 10.48 9.79 9.25
N SER A 202 10.31 10.63 8.22
CA SER A 202 10.69 12.06 8.28
C SER A 202 9.92 12.85 9.34
N ASN A 203 8.63 12.56 9.52
CA ASN A 203 7.78 13.17 10.53
C ASN A 203 8.28 12.84 11.95
N ALA A 204 8.62 11.58 12.21
CA ALA A 204 9.17 11.19 13.51
C ALA A 204 10.54 11.84 13.78
N LEU A 205 11.44 11.87 12.81
CA LEU A 205 12.77 12.48 12.99
C LEU A 205 12.70 13.99 13.22
N SER A 206 11.72 14.64 12.59
CA SER A 206 11.51 16.09 12.72
C SER A 206 10.80 16.48 14.01
N SER A 207 10.08 15.56 14.66
CA SER A 207 9.34 15.84 15.89
C SER A 207 10.19 15.79 17.17
N SER A 208 11.36 15.11 17.13
CA SER A 208 12.27 15.06 18.29
C SER A 208 13.68 14.62 17.90
N GLU A 209 14.70 15.32 18.40
CA GLU A 209 16.12 14.92 18.30
C GLU A 209 16.44 13.60 19.03
N LYS A 210 15.53 13.12 19.89
CA LYS A 210 15.67 11.83 20.57
C LYS A 210 15.36 10.65 19.63
N HIS A 211 14.61 10.89 18.56
CA HIS A 211 14.28 9.88 17.57
C HIS A 211 15.46 9.68 16.63
N ARG A 212 15.78 8.42 16.35
CA ARG A 212 16.87 8.08 15.43
C ARG A 212 16.56 6.82 14.66
N ILE A 213 17.12 6.74 13.46
CA ILE A 213 17.10 5.52 12.68
C ILE A 213 18.11 4.54 13.27
N VAL A 214 17.69 3.32 13.59
CA VAL A 214 18.55 2.23 14.08
C VAL A 214 18.78 1.13 13.03
N PHE A 215 17.97 1.12 11.97
CA PHE A 215 18.13 0.24 10.82
C PHE A 215 17.51 0.87 9.58
N THR A 216 18.07 0.56 8.40
CA THR A 216 17.46 0.90 7.12
C THR A 216 17.52 -0.30 6.17
N GLY A 217 16.40 -0.62 5.55
CA GLY A 217 16.28 -1.63 4.50
C GLY A 217 16.08 -0.97 3.15
N MET A 218 16.58 -1.60 2.07
CA MET A 218 16.11 -1.25 0.74
C MET A 218 14.63 -1.59 0.64
N SER A 219 13.85 -0.74 0.00
CA SER A 219 12.43 -0.96 -0.25
C SER A 219 12.09 -0.56 -1.68
N MET A 220 11.10 -1.23 -2.25
CA MET A 220 10.50 -0.92 -3.52
C MET A 220 8.97 -0.91 -3.46
N SER A 221 8.38 -0.12 -4.34
CA SER A 221 6.97 -0.20 -4.68
C SER A 221 6.82 -0.52 -6.16
N CYS A 222 5.92 -1.44 -6.48
CA CYS A 222 5.61 -1.89 -7.83
C CYS A 222 4.20 -1.49 -8.22
N PHE A 223 4.05 -1.04 -9.47
CA PHE A 223 2.72 -0.94 -10.08
C PHE A 223 2.37 -2.29 -10.69
N VAL A 224 1.25 -2.86 -10.25
CA VAL A 224 0.79 -4.18 -10.64
C VAL A 224 -0.53 -4.09 -11.37
N ILE A 225 -0.75 -5.00 -12.32
CA ILE A 225 -2.02 -5.14 -13.04
C ILE A 225 -2.48 -6.59 -12.89
N GLU A 226 -3.76 -6.80 -12.62
CA GLU A 226 -4.38 -8.12 -12.54
C GLU A 226 -4.34 -8.81 -13.93
N ARG A 227 -3.97 -10.09 -13.95
CA ARG A 227 -3.67 -10.80 -15.21
C ARG A 227 -4.90 -10.99 -16.07
N ASP A 228 -6.04 -11.34 -15.49
CA ASP A 228 -7.28 -11.55 -16.22
C ASP A 228 -7.85 -10.25 -16.75
N PHE A 229 -7.69 -9.13 -16.05
CA PHE A 229 -7.96 -7.79 -16.56
C PHE A 229 -7.10 -7.48 -17.79
N ALA A 230 -5.78 -7.72 -17.73
CA ALA A 230 -4.90 -7.51 -18.87
C ALA A 230 -5.28 -8.37 -20.09
N ARG A 231 -5.84 -9.57 -19.87
CA ARG A 231 -6.33 -10.47 -20.92
C ARG A 231 -7.70 -10.05 -21.47
N ARG A 232 -8.63 -9.70 -20.60
CA ARG A 232 -10.02 -9.39 -20.94
C ARG A 232 -10.20 -7.96 -21.47
N SER A 233 -9.28 -7.06 -21.13
CA SER A 233 -9.32 -5.64 -21.52
C SER A 233 -7.91 -5.12 -21.88
N PRO A 234 -7.26 -5.71 -22.90
CA PRO A 234 -5.86 -5.42 -23.21
C PRO A 234 -5.62 -3.95 -23.58
N GLN A 235 -6.55 -3.29 -24.28
CA GLN A 235 -6.40 -1.85 -24.59
C GLN A 235 -6.46 -0.98 -23.33
N ALA A 236 -7.38 -1.27 -22.40
CA ALA A 236 -7.47 -0.55 -21.13
C ALA A 236 -6.20 -0.75 -20.28
N ALA A 237 -5.67 -1.97 -20.23
CA ALA A 237 -4.41 -2.26 -19.56
C ALA A 237 -3.22 -1.50 -20.19
N LEU A 238 -3.13 -1.42 -21.52
CA LEU A 238 -2.09 -0.63 -22.19
C LEU A 238 -2.26 0.88 -21.93
N HIS A 239 -3.49 1.39 -21.86
CA HIS A 239 -3.73 2.78 -21.48
C HIS A 239 -3.32 3.07 -20.02
N LEU A 240 -3.55 2.16 -19.07
CA LEU A 240 -3.02 2.29 -17.69
C LEU A 240 -1.50 2.36 -17.69
N VAL A 241 -0.82 1.46 -18.42
CA VAL A 241 0.65 1.49 -18.56
C VAL A 241 1.11 2.82 -19.15
N ALA A 242 0.44 3.32 -20.18
CA ALA A 242 0.75 4.62 -20.78
C ALA A 242 0.54 5.79 -19.80
N GLY A 243 -0.52 5.75 -18.98
CA GLY A 243 -0.78 6.74 -17.94
C GLY A 243 0.32 6.75 -16.87
N LEU A 244 0.80 5.57 -16.46
CA LEU A 244 1.94 5.47 -15.54
C LEU A 244 3.19 6.14 -16.12
N LEU A 245 3.56 5.80 -17.37
CA LEU A 245 4.73 6.39 -18.03
C LEU A 245 4.59 7.92 -18.17
N ARG A 246 3.41 8.38 -18.60
CA ARG A 246 3.10 9.79 -18.81
C ARG A 246 3.10 10.57 -17.50
N ALA A 247 2.65 9.99 -16.39
CA ALA A 247 2.68 10.61 -15.06
C ALA A 247 4.11 10.88 -14.60
N VAL A 248 4.99 9.87 -14.70
CA VAL A 248 6.42 9.99 -14.34
C VAL A 248 7.10 11.02 -15.25
N GLU A 249 6.89 10.92 -16.56
CA GLU A 249 7.50 11.84 -17.53
C GLU A 249 7.03 13.28 -17.31
N TRP A 250 5.74 13.51 -17.07
CA TRP A 250 5.21 14.85 -16.79
C TRP A 250 5.84 15.48 -15.56
N MET A 251 5.99 14.71 -14.48
CA MET A 251 6.65 15.19 -13.26
C MET A 251 8.14 15.51 -13.49
N ARG A 252 8.85 14.74 -14.33
CA ARG A 252 10.26 14.99 -14.69
C ARG A 252 10.47 16.27 -15.50
N ARG A 253 9.50 16.65 -16.34
CA ARG A 253 9.63 17.79 -17.28
C ARG A 253 9.91 19.12 -16.62
N SER A 254 9.39 19.36 -15.41
CA SER A 254 9.66 20.61 -14.71
C SER A 254 9.47 20.51 -13.20
N GLN A 255 10.23 21.34 -12.47
CA GLN A 255 10.06 21.54 -11.04
C GLN A 255 8.61 21.95 -10.67
N ARG A 256 7.98 22.79 -11.50
CA ARG A 256 6.60 23.24 -11.26
C ARG A 256 5.60 22.08 -11.32
N ASN A 257 5.83 21.08 -12.17
CA ASN A 257 4.95 19.92 -12.30
C ASN A 257 5.00 19.05 -11.05
N VAL A 258 6.20 18.69 -10.57
CA VAL A 258 6.33 17.90 -9.34
C VAL A 258 5.82 18.64 -8.11
N GLU A 259 6.04 19.96 -8.00
CA GLU A 259 5.45 20.77 -6.92
C GLU A 259 3.91 20.77 -6.95
N LYS A 260 3.33 20.77 -8.16
CA LYS A 260 1.89 20.66 -8.35
C LYS A 260 1.37 19.28 -7.98
N ALA A 261 2.04 18.23 -8.42
CA ALA A 261 1.74 16.84 -8.06
C ALA A 261 1.73 16.66 -6.54
N VAL A 262 2.72 17.22 -5.85
CA VAL A 262 2.82 17.19 -4.39
C VAL A 262 1.65 17.91 -3.73
N ARG A 263 1.24 19.09 -4.22
CA ARG A 263 0.05 19.77 -3.67
C ARG A 263 -1.23 18.94 -3.82
N TRP A 264 -1.39 18.27 -4.97
CA TRP A 264 -2.51 17.34 -5.15
C TRP A 264 -2.44 16.15 -4.20
N ALA A 265 -1.25 15.59 -4.00
CA ALA A 265 -1.02 14.47 -3.09
C ALA A 265 -1.35 14.84 -1.64
N MET A 266 -0.91 16.01 -1.18
CA MET A 266 -1.23 16.50 0.16
C MET A 266 -2.74 16.68 0.37
N ALA A 267 -3.44 17.21 -0.63
CA ALA A 267 -4.90 17.34 -0.59
C ALA A 267 -5.60 15.97 -0.58
N ASP A 268 -5.12 15.02 -1.38
CA ASP A 268 -5.65 13.65 -1.41
C ASP A 268 -5.39 12.92 -0.07
N THR A 269 -4.23 13.15 0.57
CA THR A 269 -3.89 12.67 1.92
C THR A 269 -4.83 13.22 2.98
N GLU A 270 -5.10 14.52 2.97
CA GLU A 270 -6.00 15.16 3.92
C GLU A 270 -7.44 14.66 3.73
N ALA A 271 -7.90 14.56 2.48
CA ALA A 271 -9.22 14.04 2.17
C ALA A 271 -9.43 12.60 2.64
N PHE A 272 -8.37 11.76 2.59
CA PHE A 272 -8.46 10.36 3.01
C PHE A 272 -8.28 10.17 4.52
N SER A 273 -7.33 10.86 5.14
CA SER A 273 -6.98 10.66 6.56
C SER A 273 -7.72 11.58 7.53
N GLY A 274 -8.31 12.67 7.04
CA GLY A 274 -8.82 13.76 7.87
C GLY A 274 -7.73 14.57 8.57
N LYS A 275 -6.44 14.36 8.23
CA LYS A 275 -5.29 15.07 8.80
C LYS A 275 -4.47 15.71 7.69
N ALA A 276 -4.16 16.99 7.86
CA ALA A 276 -3.24 17.68 6.96
C ALA A 276 -1.82 17.09 7.07
N GLU A 277 -1.11 17.07 5.94
CA GLU A 277 0.29 16.67 5.89
C GLU A 277 1.17 17.66 6.68
N THR A 278 2.08 17.14 7.49
CA THR A 278 2.96 17.93 8.35
C THR A 278 4.29 18.25 7.69
N LEU A 279 4.73 17.47 6.70
CA LEU A 279 5.93 17.81 5.92
C LEU A 279 5.68 19.01 5.02
N ALA A 280 6.69 19.88 4.91
CA ALA A 280 6.68 20.96 3.94
C ALA A 280 6.65 20.40 2.50
N PRO A 281 5.94 21.05 1.55
CA PRO A 281 5.87 20.58 0.16
C PRO A 281 7.25 20.33 -0.47
N ALA A 282 8.24 21.17 -0.17
CA ALA A 282 9.61 21.01 -0.67
C ALA A 282 10.28 19.70 -0.20
N ALA A 283 9.98 19.24 1.02
CA ALA A 283 10.48 17.97 1.54
C ALA A 283 9.87 16.78 0.78
N ILE A 284 8.57 16.84 0.48
CA ILE A 284 7.88 15.80 -0.29
C ILE A 284 8.36 15.80 -1.75
N VAL A 285 8.65 16.97 -2.33
CA VAL A 285 9.30 17.06 -3.65
C VAL A 285 10.67 16.40 -3.63
N ALA A 286 11.48 16.62 -2.58
CA ALA A 286 12.79 16.00 -2.43
C ALA A 286 12.68 14.46 -2.30
N ILE A 287 11.73 13.96 -1.50
CA ILE A 287 11.41 12.53 -1.39
C ILE A 287 11.01 11.98 -2.77
N THR A 288 10.13 12.68 -3.49
CA THR A 288 9.63 12.24 -4.81
C THR A 288 10.71 12.18 -5.86
N ARG A 289 11.60 13.17 -5.89
CA ARG A 289 12.76 13.16 -6.78
C ARG A 289 13.69 11.99 -6.44
N ARG A 290 14.11 11.89 -5.19
CA ARG A 290 15.04 10.86 -4.71
C ARG A 290 14.54 9.44 -4.94
N ASN A 291 13.25 9.19 -4.67
CA ASN A 291 12.69 7.84 -4.61
C ASN A 291 11.93 7.42 -5.89
N LEU A 292 11.73 8.33 -6.86
CA LEU A 292 11.03 8.03 -8.11
C LEU A 292 11.66 8.74 -9.33
N LEU A 293 11.75 10.08 -9.34
CA LEU A 293 12.05 10.80 -10.58
C LEU A 293 13.52 10.73 -11.00
N ASP A 294 14.46 10.77 -10.05
CA ASP A 294 15.91 10.78 -10.30
C ASP A 294 16.50 9.36 -10.36
N ILE A 295 15.67 8.34 -10.19
CA ILE A 295 16.04 6.96 -10.48
C ILE A 295 16.10 6.83 -12.00
N ALA A 296 17.33 6.75 -12.53
CA ALA A 296 17.59 6.69 -13.98
C ALA A 296 16.83 5.56 -14.69
N SER A 297 16.45 4.51 -13.95
CA SER A 297 15.73 3.36 -14.46
C SER A 297 14.20 3.40 -14.23
N ALA A 298 13.62 4.43 -13.58
CA ALA A 298 12.19 4.44 -13.25
C ALA A 298 11.27 4.96 -14.39
N PRO A 299 10.06 4.40 -14.58
CA PRO A 299 9.67 3.10 -14.01
C PRO A 299 10.50 1.98 -14.67
N ILE A 300 11.03 1.07 -13.85
CA ILE A 300 11.87 -0.02 -14.38
C ILE A 300 10.96 -0.95 -15.17
N ILE A 301 11.15 -1.00 -16.49
CA ILE A 301 10.60 -2.07 -17.31
C ILE A 301 11.39 -3.32 -16.97
N ALA A 302 10.81 -4.17 -16.13
CA ALA A 302 11.48 -5.39 -15.69
C ALA A 302 11.55 -6.40 -16.85
N HIS A 303 12.54 -6.23 -17.72
CA HIS A 303 12.81 -7.18 -18.81
C HIS A 303 13.68 -8.37 -18.38
N SER A 304 13.92 -8.58 -17.08
CA SER A 304 14.64 -9.76 -16.63
C SER A 304 14.01 -10.44 -15.41
N PRO A 305 13.66 -11.74 -15.50
CA PRO A 305 13.27 -12.58 -14.36
C PRO A 305 14.43 -12.81 -13.36
N THR A 306 15.57 -12.13 -13.54
CA THR A 306 16.73 -12.15 -12.66
C THR A 306 16.90 -10.86 -11.87
N ALA A 307 15.83 -10.15 -11.47
CA ALA A 307 15.97 -9.10 -10.46
C ALA A 307 16.46 -9.77 -9.15
N PRO A 308 17.76 -9.72 -8.81
CA PRO A 308 18.32 -10.61 -7.79
C PRO A 308 17.77 -10.30 -6.40
N ALA A 309 17.28 -9.07 -6.20
CA ALA A 309 16.70 -8.59 -4.95
C ALA A 309 15.43 -9.35 -4.58
N LEU A 310 14.46 -9.51 -5.49
CA LEU A 310 13.16 -10.12 -5.16
C LEU A 310 13.24 -11.62 -4.88
N LYS A 311 14.20 -12.33 -5.48
CA LYS A 311 14.40 -13.76 -5.18
C LYS A 311 14.89 -13.96 -3.75
N ALA A 312 15.87 -13.16 -3.33
CA ALA A 312 16.38 -13.19 -1.97
C ALA A 312 15.27 -12.82 -0.96
N GLU A 313 14.46 -11.81 -1.27
CA GLU A 313 13.32 -11.42 -0.44
C GLU A 313 12.23 -12.49 -0.38
N PHE A 314 11.90 -13.14 -1.50
CA PHE A 314 11.00 -14.28 -1.53
C PHE A 314 11.49 -15.43 -0.65
N GLU A 315 12.76 -15.83 -0.78
CA GLU A 315 13.35 -16.90 0.01
C GLU A 315 13.40 -16.55 1.50
N PHE A 316 13.72 -15.29 1.81
CA PHE A 316 13.71 -14.74 3.16
C PHE A 316 12.32 -14.84 3.80
N LEU A 317 11.29 -14.31 3.13
CA LEU A 317 9.92 -14.33 3.63
C LEU A 317 9.35 -15.75 3.72
N ARG A 318 9.71 -16.64 2.78
CA ARG A 318 9.34 -18.06 2.83
C ARG A 318 9.96 -18.76 4.03
N LYS A 319 11.25 -18.53 4.31
CA LYS A 319 11.94 -19.11 5.48
C LYS A 319 11.30 -18.70 6.81
N LEU A 320 10.77 -17.47 6.87
CA LEU A 320 10.06 -16.94 8.03
C LEU A 320 8.58 -17.37 8.11
N GLY A 321 8.08 -18.17 7.16
CA GLY A 321 6.68 -18.59 7.11
C GLY A 321 5.70 -17.46 6.81
N LYS A 322 6.16 -16.37 6.19
CA LYS A 322 5.35 -15.17 5.88
C LYS A 322 4.68 -15.25 4.49
N LEU A 323 4.94 -16.33 3.74
CA LEU A 323 4.31 -16.62 2.44
C LEU A 323 3.50 -17.92 2.51
N PRO A 324 2.50 -18.12 1.65
CA PRO A 324 1.80 -19.39 1.51
C PRO A 324 2.77 -20.56 1.29
N ALA A 325 2.49 -21.73 1.88
CA ALA A 325 3.38 -22.89 1.79
C ALA A 325 3.60 -23.39 0.35
N ASN A 326 2.63 -23.15 -0.53
CA ASN A 326 2.67 -23.48 -1.96
C ASN A 326 3.26 -22.37 -2.83
N ALA A 327 3.73 -21.26 -2.25
CA ALA A 327 4.31 -20.16 -3.01
C ALA A 327 5.58 -20.62 -3.74
N LYS A 328 5.65 -20.31 -5.04
CA LYS A 328 6.73 -20.72 -5.95
C LYS A 328 7.38 -19.49 -6.55
N TRP A 329 8.72 -19.51 -6.64
CA TRP A 329 9.47 -18.43 -7.26
C TRP A 329 9.06 -18.23 -8.72
N GLU A 330 8.70 -19.31 -9.41
CA GLU A 330 8.26 -19.30 -10.80
C GLU A 330 7.01 -18.41 -11.00
N SER A 331 6.08 -18.39 -10.03
CA SER A 331 4.90 -17.51 -10.08
C SER A 331 5.32 -16.03 -10.09
N ILE A 332 6.31 -15.67 -9.26
CA ILE A 332 6.84 -14.31 -9.18
C ILE A 332 7.65 -13.97 -10.43
N ALA A 333 8.52 -14.87 -10.87
CA ALA A 333 9.34 -14.68 -12.07
C ALA A 333 8.47 -14.44 -13.31
N THR A 334 7.36 -15.17 -13.44
CA THR A 334 6.41 -14.94 -14.54
C THR A 334 5.71 -13.59 -14.43
N ALA A 335 5.49 -13.03 -13.23
CA ALA A 335 4.83 -11.73 -13.09
C ALA A 335 5.57 -10.60 -13.83
N PHE A 336 6.87 -10.75 -14.10
CA PHE A 336 7.68 -9.79 -14.87
C PHE A 336 7.61 -9.96 -16.39
N THR A 337 6.96 -10.99 -16.91
CA THR A 337 6.98 -11.28 -18.36
C THR A 337 5.97 -10.46 -19.15
N TYR A 338 5.23 -9.57 -18.51
CA TYR A 338 4.26 -8.71 -19.20
C TYR A 338 4.97 -7.69 -20.09
N ASN A 339 4.67 -7.72 -21.40
CA ASN A 339 5.34 -6.88 -22.40
C ASN A 339 4.60 -5.57 -22.69
N GLY A 340 3.59 -5.19 -21.91
CA GLY A 340 2.76 -4.02 -22.19
C GLY A 340 3.56 -2.72 -22.23
N VAL A 341 4.63 -2.57 -21.45
CA VAL A 341 5.48 -1.38 -21.54
C VAL A 341 6.21 -1.30 -22.88
N ALA A 342 6.75 -2.43 -23.37
CA ALA A 342 7.39 -2.47 -24.69
C ALA A 342 6.38 -2.16 -25.82
N GLN A 343 5.14 -2.65 -25.72
CA GLN A 343 4.07 -2.32 -26.66
C GLN A 343 3.75 -0.81 -26.66
N VAL A 344 3.55 -0.23 -25.47
CA VAL A 344 3.25 1.21 -25.34
C VAL A 344 4.39 2.06 -25.88
N MET A 345 5.65 1.69 -25.60
CA MET A 345 6.81 2.41 -26.11
C MET A 345 6.94 2.30 -27.64
N GLY A 346 6.70 1.11 -28.20
CA GLY A 346 6.67 0.88 -29.65
C GLY A 346 5.58 1.69 -30.38
N GLU A 347 4.48 1.98 -29.69
CA GLU A 347 3.35 2.79 -30.20
C GLU A 347 3.22 4.13 -29.45
N SER A 348 4.34 4.73 -29.03
CA SER A 348 4.38 5.93 -28.16
C SER A 348 3.50 7.11 -28.61
N ARG A 349 3.34 7.31 -29.93
CA ARG A 349 2.46 8.36 -30.49
C ARG A 349 0.99 8.05 -30.27
N LYS A 350 0.56 6.80 -30.47
CA LYS A 350 -0.82 6.35 -30.26
C LYS A 350 -1.20 6.49 -28.79
N PHE A 351 -0.30 6.09 -27.90
CA PHE A 351 -0.53 6.15 -26.45
C PHE A 351 -0.23 7.51 -25.84
N GLN A 352 0.24 8.49 -26.63
CA GLN A 352 0.47 9.87 -26.22
C GLN A 352 1.32 10.00 -24.95
N ILE A 353 2.38 9.20 -24.81
CA ILE A 353 3.17 9.15 -23.56
C ILE A 353 3.99 10.43 -23.27
N ASN A 354 4.14 11.31 -24.28
CA ASN A 354 4.85 12.60 -24.18
C ASN A 354 3.91 13.81 -24.37
N THR A 355 2.60 13.58 -24.42
CA THR A 355 1.57 14.64 -24.44
C THR A 355 0.97 14.69 -23.04
N PHE A 356 0.62 15.87 -22.54
CA PHE A 356 0.16 16.03 -21.17
C PHE A 356 -1.15 16.79 -21.12
N ASP A 357 -2.15 16.20 -20.49
CA ASP A 357 -3.44 16.83 -20.20
C ASP A 357 -3.73 16.65 -18.71
N TYR A 358 -3.38 17.67 -17.93
CA TYR A 358 -3.59 17.70 -16.49
C TYR A 358 -4.25 19.04 -16.12
N PRO A 359 -5.10 19.07 -15.07
CA PRO A 359 -5.73 20.30 -14.59
C PRO A 359 -4.69 21.40 -14.37
N GLN A 360 -4.97 22.63 -14.82
CA GLN A 360 -4.06 23.79 -14.72
C GLN A 360 -4.00 24.40 -13.32
#